data_AF-A0A9D5Q3B6-F1
#
_entry.id   AF-A0A9D5Q3B6-F1
#
_cell.length_a   1.000
_cell.length_b   1.000
_cell.length_c   1.000
_cell.angle_alpha   90.00
_cell.angle_beta   90.00
_cell.angle_gamma   90.00
#
_symmetry.space_group_name_H-M   'P 1'
#
loop_
_entity.id
_entity.type
_entity.pdbx_description
1 polymer ?
#
loop_
_entity_poly.entity_id
_entity_poly.type
_entity_poly.pdbx_seq_one_letter_code
_entity_poly.pdbx_strand_id
1 'polypeptide(L)'
;MTNLDSLNKADLYQTIADLAREQGVATQEDWNNLVEEVLQSHLNIGELAPDQPTEAMKTSLESRWDIYRNESGEETNAAIGEDPEYPHA
;
A
#
# COMPACT_ATOMS: atom_id res chain seq x y z
N MET A 1 21.04 -13.42 -4.16
CA MET A 1 20.35 -13.88 -5.38
C MET A 1 18.96 -14.26 -4.94
N THR A 2 18.05 -13.28 -4.86
CA THR A 2 16.71 -13.47 -4.29
C THR A 2 15.80 -13.97 -5.40
N ASN A 3 15.10 -15.08 -5.14
CA ASN A 3 14.33 -15.85 -6.12
C ASN A 3 13.32 -14.99 -6.87
N LEU A 4 13.33 -15.12 -8.20
CA LEU A 4 12.65 -14.26 -9.17
C LEU A 4 11.23 -14.72 -9.55
N ASP A 5 10.62 -15.66 -8.82
CA ASP A 5 9.50 -16.45 -9.35
C ASP A 5 8.12 -16.21 -8.69
N SER A 6 8.00 -15.30 -7.73
CA SER A 6 6.68 -15.01 -7.14
C SER A 6 6.65 -13.64 -6.49
N LEU A 7 6.25 -12.60 -7.25
CA LEU A 7 5.68 -11.40 -6.65
C LEU A 7 4.49 -11.83 -5.80
N ASN A 8 4.70 -11.88 -4.50
CA ASN A 8 3.72 -12.38 -3.55
C ASN A 8 2.79 -11.25 -3.14
N LYS A 9 1.55 -11.56 -2.73
CA LYS A 9 0.54 -10.56 -2.35
C LYS A 9 1.01 -9.59 -1.26
N ALA A 10 1.93 -10.03 -0.41
CA ALA A 10 2.53 -9.19 0.64
C ALA A 10 3.48 -8.13 0.07
N ASP A 11 4.25 -8.47 -0.96
CA ASP A 11 5.19 -7.55 -1.61
C ASP A 11 4.43 -6.47 -2.39
N LEU A 12 3.43 -6.90 -3.18
CA LEU A 12 2.51 -5.98 -3.86
C LEU A 12 1.81 -5.04 -2.87
N TYR A 13 1.33 -5.55 -1.74
CA TYR A 13 0.71 -4.70 -0.71
C TYR A 13 1.69 -3.66 -0.17
N GLN A 14 2.93 -4.05 0.12
CA GLN A 14 3.92 -3.12 0.65
C GLN A 14 4.24 -2.01 -0.35
N THR A 15 4.42 -2.35 -1.63
CA THR A 15 4.63 -1.38 -2.71
C THR A 15 3.45 -0.44 -2.85
N ILE A 16 2.22 -0.95 -2.83
CA ILE A 16 1.00 -0.13 -2.93
C ILE A 16 0.87 0.78 -1.71
N ALA A 17 1.16 0.30 -0.50
CA ALA A 17 1.08 1.07 0.73
C ALA A 17 2.16 2.17 0.80
N ASP A 18 3.34 1.94 0.23
CA ASP A 18 4.41 2.94 0.13
C ASP A 18 4.00 4.04 -0.86
N LEU A 19 3.61 3.65 -2.08
CA LEU A 19 3.11 4.56 -3.11
C LEU A 19 1.87 5.35 -2.65
N ALA A 20 0.99 4.73 -1.86
CA ALA A 20 -0.19 5.36 -1.31
C ALA A 20 0.18 6.49 -0.33
N ARG A 21 1.21 6.27 0.50
CA ARG A 21 1.75 7.32 1.40
C ARG A 21 2.43 8.43 0.62
N GLU A 22 3.24 8.08 -0.39
CA GLU A 22 3.95 9.05 -1.23
C GLU A 22 2.99 9.94 -2.02
N GLN A 23 1.90 9.37 -2.55
CA GLN A 23 0.91 10.09 -3.34
C GLN A 23 -0.19 10.77 -2.49
N GLY A 24 -0.25 10.47 -1.19
CA GLY A 24 -1.28 11.03 -0.30
C GLY A 24 -2.66 10.43 -0.52
N VAL A 25 -2.73 9.14 -0.86
CA VAL A 25 -3.97 8.37 -1.03
C VAL A 25 -4.74 8.36 0.29
N ALA A 26 -5.85 9.10 0.31
CA ALA A 26 -6.69 9.28 1.50
C ALA A 26 -8.09 8.66 1.37
N THR A 27 -8.44 8.15 0.18
CA THR A 27 -9.76 7.57 -0.09
C THR A 27 -9.63 6.16 -0.66
N GLN A 28 -10.69 5.36 -0.45
CA GLN A 28 -10.75 4.00 -0.99
C GLN A 28 -10.76 3.97 -2.53
N GLU A 29 -11.36 4.98 -3.16
CA GLU A 29 -11.38 5.09 -4.62
C GLU A 29 -9.95 5.25 -5.18
N ASP A 30 -9.18 6.15 -4.57
CA ASP A 30 -7.80 6.42 -4.97
C ASP A 30 -6.88 5.21 -4.69
N TRP A 31 -7.12 4.50 -3.58
CA TRP A 31 -6.48 3.21 -3.28
C TRP A 31 -6.78 2.15 -4.34
N ASN A 32 -8.05 1.98 -4.72
CA ASN A 32 -8.45 0.98 -5.71
C ASN A 32 -7.83 1.29 -7.08
N ASN A 33 -7.76 2.57 -7.47
CA ASN A 33 -7.08 3.00 -8.69
C ASN A 33 -5.59 2.65 -8.64
N LEU A 34 -4.92 2.93 -7.51
CA LEU A 34 -3.51 2.61 -7.34
C LEU A 34 -3.23 1.10 -7.41
N VAL A 35 -4.09 0.28 -6.78
CA VAL A 35 -4.00 -1.18 -6.83
C VAL A 35 -4.08 -1.67 -8.28
N GLU A 36 -5.01 -1.12 -9.07
CA GLU A 36 -5.16 -1.47 -10.49
C GLU A 36 -3.95 -1.08 -11.32
N GLU A 37 -3.46 0.15 -11.17
CA GLU A 37 -2.28 0.66 -11.88
C GLU A 37 -1.03 -0.19 -11.60
N VAL A 38 -0.79 -0.54 -10.33
CA VAL A 38 0.35 -1.38 -9.93
C VAL A 38 0.22 -2.77 -10.53
N LEU A 39 -0.95 -3.41 -10.43
CA LEU A 39 -1.17 -4.74 -10.99
C LEU A 39 -1.01 -4.76 -12.52
N GLN A 40 -1.56 -3.76 -13.22
CA GLN A 40 -1.41 -3.62 -14.67
C GLN A 40 0.05 -3.37 -15.07
N SER A 41 0.77 -2.56 -14.30
CA SER A 41 2.20 -2.29 -14.52
C SER A 41 3.03 -3.58 -14.44
N HIS A 42 2.87 -4.36 -13.36
CA HIS A 42 3.57 -5.64 -13.18
C HIS A 42 3.18 -6.69 -14.23
N LEU A 43 1.91 -6.72 -14.67
CA LEU A 43 1.46 -7.56 -15.77
C LEU A 43 2.15 -7.15 -17.10
N ASN A 44 2.22 -5.84 -17.37
CA ASN A 44 2.77 -5.30 -18.61
C ASN A 44 4.28 -5.53 -18.75
N ILE A 45 5.04 -5.45 -17.65
CA ILE A 45 6.48 -5.74 -17.63
C ILE A 45 6.80 -7.24 -17.56
N GLY A 46 5.78 -8.10 -17.52
CA GLY A 46 5.92 -9.56 -17.52
C GLY A 46 6.35 -10.15 -16.18
N GLU A 47 6.27 -9.37 -15.10
CA GLU A 47 6.54 -9.85 -13.73
C GLU A 47 5.35 -10.63 -13.14
N LEU A 48 4.16 -10.45 -13.73
CA LEU A 48 2.94 -11.15 -13.34
C LEU A 48 2.50 -12.05 -14.50
N ALA A 49 2.31 -13.35 -14.22
CA ALA A 49 1.88 -14.28 -15.25
C ALA A 49 0.41 -13.99 -15.66
N PRO A 50 0.10 -14.01 -16.97
CA PRO A 50 -1.26 -13.74 -17.45
C PRO A 50 -2.28 -14.82 -17.05
N ASP A 51 -1.82 -15.98 -16.62
CA ASP A 51 -2.64 -17.09 -16.10
C ASP A 51 -2.92 -16.95 -14.58
N GLN A 52 -2.34 -15.94 -13.91
CA GLN A 52 -2.65 -15.67 -12.50
C GLN A 52 -4.02 -15.02 -12.37
N PRO A 53 -4.76 -15.31 -11.28
CA PRO A 53 -6.05 -14.69 -11.00
C PRO A 53 -5.84 -13.25 -10.50
N THR A 54 -5.48 -12.34 -11.40
CA THR A 54 -5.26 -10.92 -11.14
C THR A 54 -6.48 -10.26 -10.53
N GLU A 55 -7.68 -10.66 -10.93
CA GLU A 55 -8.94 -10.20 -10.33
C GLU A 55 -9.03 -10.60 -8.84
N ALA A 56 -8.67 -11.84 -8.48
CA ALA A 56 -8.67 -12.28 -7.09
C ALA A 56 -7.58 -11.58 -6.27
N MET A 57 -6.43 -11.26 -6.87
CA MET A 57 -5.38 -10.45 -6.26
C MET A 57 -5.84 -9.01 -6.04
N LYS A 58 -6.46 -8.40 -7.04
CA LYS A 58 -7.06 -7.06 -6.98
C LYS A 58 -8.05 -6.96 -5.83
N THR A 59 -9.08 -7.82 -5.79
CA THR A 59 -10.07 -7.83 -4.71
C THR A 59 -9.43 -8.05 -3.33
N SER A 60 -8.40 -8.89 -3.25
CA SER A 60 -7.67 -9.10 -2.00
C SER A 60 -6.95 -7.83 -1.54
N LEU A 61 -6.33 -7.07 -2.45
CA LEU A 61 -5.57 -5.85 -2.16
C LEU A 61 -6.50 -4.65 -1.91
N GLU A 62 -7.59 -4.52 -2.65
CA GLU A 62 -8.64 -3.51 -2.41
C GLU A 62 -9.26 -3.68 -1.02
N SER A 63 -9.47 -4.92 -0.58
CA SER A 63 -9.98 -5.21 0.77
C SER A 63 -9.00 -4.86 1.90
N ARG A 64 -7.71 -4.65 1.59
CA ARG A 64 -6.70 -4.19 2.56
C ARG A 64 -6.69 -2.68 2.78
N TRP A 65 -7.55 -1.93 2.09
CA TRP A 65 -7.72 -0.50 2.35
C TRP A 65 -7.93 -0.18 3.82
N ASP A 66 -8.77 -0.96 4.52
CA ASP A 66 -9.07 -0.74 5.94
C ASP A 66 -7.82 -0.88 6.82
N ILE A 67 -6.96 -1.84 6.48
CA ILE A 67 -5.67 -2.07 7.15
C ILE A 67 -4.75 -0.89 6.90
N TYR A 68 -4.54 -0.52 5.64
CA TYR A 68 -3.70 0.62 5.27
C TYR A 68 -4.17 1.92 5.94
N ARG A 69 -5.48 2.16 5.94
CA ARG A 69 -6.09 3.34 6.57
C ARG A 69 -5.87 3.36 8.07
N ASN A 70 -5.98 2.21 8.73
CA ASN A 70 -5.70 2.09 10.15
C ASN A 70 -4.22 2.35 10.44
N GLU A 71 -3.31 1.73 9.68
CA GLU A 71 -1.85 1.94 9.81
C GLU A 71 -1.45 3.40 9.57
N SER A 72 -1.93 4.01 8.48
CA SER A 72 -1.59 5.39 8.10
C SER A 72 -2.28 6.44 8.97
N GLY A 73 -3.45 6.11 9.52
CA GLY A 73 -4.19 6.95 10.47
C GLY A 73 -3.53 7.00 11.85
N GLU A 74 -2.91 5.91 12.30
CA GLU A 74 -2.16 5.87 13.56
C GLU A 74 -0.87 6.70 13.47
N GLU A 75 -0.21 6.77 12.31
CA GLU A 75 0.97 7.62 12.09
C GLU A 75 0.65 9.12 12.25
N THR A 76 -0.58 9.56 11.93
CA THR A 76 -0.96 10.97 12.03
C THR A 76 -1.26 11.40 13.47
N ASN A 77 -1.60 10.47 14.37
CA ASN A 77 -1.93 10.78 15.77
C ASN A 77 -0.75 10.57 16.73
N ALA A 78 0.28 9.81 16.33
CA ALA A 78 1.50 9.61 17.12
C ALA A 78 2.56 10.71 16.92
N ALA A 79 2.53 11.44 15.80
CA ALA A 79 3.51 12.51 15.51
C ALA A 79 3.20 13.87 16.17
N ILE A 80 2.00 14.04 16.76
CA ILE A 80 1.58 15.26 17.48
C ILE A 80 1.42 14.92 18.97
N GLY A 81 2.49 14.45 19.62
CA GLY A 81 2.39 13.97 21.00
C GLY A 81 3.65 14.09 21.86
N GLU A 82 4.74 14.67 21.36
CA GLU A 82 5.98 14.76 22.15
C GLU A 82 6.70 16.11 21.96
N ASP A 83 6.03 17.20 22.35
CA ASP A 83 6.74 18.38 22.86
C ASP A 83 5.96 19.01 24.01
N PRO A 84 6.17 18.57 25.27
CA PRO A 84 5.94 19.43 26.40
C PRO A 84 7.15 20.36 26.52
N GLU A 85 7.04 21.53 25.89
CA GLU A 85 7.80 22.72 26.25
C GLU A 85 7.86 22.81 27.79
N TYR A 86 9.04 22.66 28.36
CA TYR A 86 9.28 22.93 29.77
C TYR A 86 9.86 24.33 29.91
N PRO A 87 9.05 25.38 30.20
CA PRO A 87 9.58 26.59 30.78
C PRO A 87 9.83 26.32 32.27
N HIS A 88 11.07 25.97 32.64
CA HIS A 88 11.49 26.15 34.02
C HIS A 88 12.14 27.52 34.17
N ALA A 89 11.43 28.37 34.91
CA ALA A 89 11.78 29.71 35.36
C ALA A 89 13.12 29.80 36.11
#